data_AF-A0A670YK74-F1
#
_entry.id   AF-A0A670YK74-F1
#
_cell.length_a   1.000
_cell.length_b   1.000
_cell.length_c   1.000
_cell.angle_alpha   90.00
_cell.angle_beta   90.00
_cell.angle_gamma   90.00
#
_symmetry.space_group_name_H-M   'P 1'
#
loop_
_entity.id
_entity.type
_entity.pdbx_description
1 polymer ?
#
loop_
_entity_poly.entity_id
_entity_poly.type
_entity_poly.pdbx_seq_one_letter_code
_entity_poly.pdbx_strand_id
1 'polypeptide(L)'
;MAHCQAENVIKNIIREIGQECAMNGQNVTETLVAFMVKAVVLDPKNGFNVDKTLTKADVQKLIQLCVYRLLDVKNPSLNTIKMQVYFDMNYTNRGKHFVVKLYMVNILLW
;
A
#
# COMPACT_ATOMS: atom_id res chain seq x y z
N MET A 1 -4.20 -11.11 20.10
CA MET A 1 -4.49 -9.72 20.51
C MET A 1 -3.62 -8.69 19.77
N ALA A 2 -2.31 -8.88 19.61
CA ALA A 2 -1.44 -7.95 18.86
C ALA A 2 -1.81 -7.77 17.37
N HIS A 3 -2.33 -8.82 16.72
CA HIS A 3 -2.69 -8.82 15.30
C HIS A 3 -3.76 -7.77 14.93
N CYS A 4 -4.83 -7.68 15.73
CA CYS A 4 -5.92 -6.72 15.49
C CYS A 4 -5.49 -5.26 15.63
N GLN A 5 -4.48 -5.01 16.47
CA GLN A 5 -3.94 -3.67 16.68
C GLN A 5 -3.12 -3.21 15.47
N ALA A 6 -2.30 -4.11 14.91
CA ALA A 6 -1.55 -3.84 13.68
C ALA A 6 -2.48 -3.60 12.48
N GLU A 7 -3.54 -4.40 12.32
CA GLU A 7 -4.53 -4.23 11.25
C GLU A 7 -5.23 -2.86 11.30
N ASN A 8 -5.60 -2.38 12.49
CA ASN A 8 -6.21 -1.06 12.65
C ASN A 8 -5.23 0.09 12.36
N VAL A 9 -3.95 -0.07 12.73
CA VAL A 9 -2.91 0.90 12.42
C VAL A 9 -2.72 1.00 10.90
N ILE A 10 -2.64 -0.13 10.20
CA ILE A 10 -2.47 -0.16 8.74
C ILE A 10 -3.68 0.47 8.02
N LYS A 11 -4.91 0.17 8.45
CA LYS A 11 -6.12 0.81 7.90
C LYS A 11 -6.11 2.33 8.07
N ASN A 12 -5.67 2.80 9.24
CA ASN A 12 -5.54 4.25 9.49
C ASN A 12 -4.49 4.88 8.57
N ILE A 13 -3.33 4.25 8.38
CA ILE A 13 -2.28 4.72 7.48
C ILE A 13 -2.78 4.80 6.03
N ILE A 14 -3.46 3.76 5.55
CA ILE A 14 -4.03 3.73 4.18
C ILE A 14 -5.02 4.89 3.99
N ARG A 15 -5.91 5.11 4.96
CA ARG A 15 -6.89 6.19 4.92
C ARG A 15 -6.22 7.56 4.92
N GLU A 16 -5.20 7.76 5.75
CA GLU A 16 -4.47 9.02 5.87
C GLU A 16 -3.74 9.38 4.56
N ILE A 17 -3.04 8.41 3.95
CA ILE A 17 -2.39 8.60 2.65
C ILE A 17 -3.41 8.94 1.56
N GLY A 18 -4.54 8.22 1.51
CA GLY A 18 -5.60 8.48 0.54
C GLY A 18 -6.19 9.90 0.68
N GLN A 19 -6.42 10.34 1.93
CA GLN A 19 -6.89 11.70 2.22
C GLN A 19 -5.88 12.76 1.79
N GLU A 20 -4.59 12.57 2.10
CA GLU A 20 -3.55 13.52 1.74
C GLU A 20 -3.36 13.62 0.23
N CYS A 21 -3.41 12.49 -0.49
CA CYS A 21 -3.41 12.50 -1.96
C CYS A 21 -4.63 13.24 -2.54
N ALA A 22 -5.82 13.03 -1.97
CA ALA A 22 -7.04 13.71 -2.40
C ALA A 22 -6.97 15.23 -2.17
N MET A 23 -6.42 15.66 -1.04
CA MET A 23 -6.16 17.10 -0.76
C MET A 23 -5.18 17.72 -1.76
N ASN A 24 -4.27 16.93 -2.30
CA ASN A 24 -3.32 17.34 -3.34
C ASN A 24 -3.87 17.12 -4.78
N GLY A 25 -5.18 16.85 -4.93
CA GLY A 25 -5.85 16.76 -6.23
C GLY A 25 -5.73 15.42 -6.95
N GLN A 26 -5.21 14.37 -6.30
CA GLN A 26 -5.12 13.02 -6.85
C GLN A 26 -6.06 12.07 -6.12
N ASN A 27 -7.06 11.52 -6.81
CA ASN A 27 -7.92 10.50 -6.23
C ASN A 27 -7.28 9.12 -6.41
N VAL A 28 -6.83 8.52 -5.31
CA VAL A 28 -6.15 7.21 -5.28
C VAL A 28 -7.04 6.19 -4.58
N THR A 29 -7.12 4.97 -5.12
CA THR A 29 -7.91 3.91 -4.49
C THR A 29 -7.17 3.33 -3.28
N GLU A 30 -7.91 2.86 -2.27
CA GLU A 30 -7.32 2.21 -1.09
C GLU A 30 -6.41 1.02 -1.48
N THR A 31 -6.80 0.28 -2.51
CA THR A 31 -5.99 -0.80 -3.09
C THR A 31 -4.65 -0.29 -3.60
N LEU A 32 -4.63 0.80 -4.37
CA LEU A 32 -3.39 1.39 -4.88
C LEU A 32 -2.48 1.87 -3.74
N VAL A 33 -3.07 2.49 -2.71
CA VAL A 33 -2.35 2.95 -1.51
C VAL A 33 -1.73 1.76 -0.78
N ALA A 34 -2.47 0.66 -0.58
CA ALA A 34 -1.95 -0.54 0.06
C ALA A 34 -0.75 -1.15 -0.70
N PHE A 35 -0.82 -1.17 -2.04
CA PHE A 35 0.31 -1.59 -2.87
C PHE A 35 1.51 -0.64 -2.73
N MET A 36 1.28 0.67 -2.68
CA MET A 36 2.35 1.65 -2.50
C MET A 36 3.04 1.49 -1.14
N VAL A 37 2.27 1.35 -0.06
CA VAL A 37 2.80 1.10 1.29
C VAL A 37 3.71 -0.12 1.29
N LYS A 38 3.25 -1.22 0.69
CA LYS A 38 4.07 -2.44 0.56
C LYS A 38 5.35 -2.20 -0.25
N ALA A 39 5.25 -1.52 -1.40
CA ALA A 39 6.41 -1.22 -2.24
C ALA A 39 7.43 -0.31 -1.53
N VAL A 40 6.97 0.64 -0.72
CA VAL A 40 7.83 1.53 0.07
C VAL A 40 8.52 0.78 1.20
N VAL A 41 7.81 -0.10 1.92
CA VAL A 41 8.39 -0.90 3.01
C VAL A 41 9.39 -1.93 2.50
N LEU A 42 9.13 -2.56 1.35
CA LEU A 42 10.01 -3.59 0.78
C LEU A 42 11.23 -3.04 0.03
N ASP A 43 11.25 -1.75 -0.30
CA ASP A 43 12.38 -1.13 -0.97
C ASP A 43 13.52 -0.87 0.04
N PRO A 44 14.66 -1.58 -0.08
CA PRO A 44 15.75 -1.49 0.90
C PRO A 44 16.36 -0.09 0.97
N LYS A 45 16.17 0.75 -0.06
CA LYS A 45 16.66 2.14 -0.08
C LYS A 45 15.89 3.04 0.88
N ASN A 46 14.66 2.69 1.24
CA ASN A 46 13.85 3.48 2.16
C ASN A 46 14.21 3.22 3.63
N GLY A 47 14.96 2.14 3.92
CA GLY A 47 15.50 1.85 5.25
C GLY A 47 14.45 1.43 6.27
N PHE A 48 13.32 0.88 5.84
CA PHE A 48 12.35 0.24 6.74
C PHE A 48 12.85 -1.16 7.11
N ASN A 49 12.75 -1.51 8.39
CA ASN A 49 13.08 -2.85 8.87
C ASN A 49 11.76 -3.61 9.12
N VAL A 50 11.50 -4.62 8.29
CA VAL A 50 10.27 -5.42 8.33
C VAL A 50 10.18 -6.27 9.61
N ASP A 51 11.32 -6.60 10.22
CA ASP A 51 11.40 -7.40 11.44
C ASP A 51 11.22 -6.58 12.73
N LYS A 52 11.06 -5.25 12.62
CA LYS A 52 10.88 -4.35 13.76
C LYS A 52 9.50 -3.71 13.74
N THR A 53 8.94 -3.51 14.93
CA THR A 53 7.71 -2.75 15.10
C THR A 53 7.91 -1.31 14.61
N LEU A 54 7.00 -0.84 13.76
CA LEU A 54 7.01 0.54 13.24
C LEU A 54 6.86 1.53 14.40
N THR A 55 7.81 2.45 14.53
CA THR A 55 7.68 3.56 15.47
C THR A 55 6.77 4.66 14.89
N LYS A 56 6.32 5.59 15.73
CA LYS A 56 5.55 6.76 15.25
C LYS A 56 6.29 7.57 14.19
N ALA A 57 7.62 7.66 14.29
CA ALA A 57 8.45 8.34 13.30
C ALA A 57 8.48 7.57 11.96
N ASP A 58 8.55 6.23 12.02
CA ASP A 58 8.51 5.38 10.81
C ASP A 58 7.17 5.49 10.10
N VAL A 59 6.07 5.55 10.85
CA VAL A 59 4.73 5.74 10.29
C VAL A 59 4.62 7.08 9.55
N GLN A 60 5.11 8.16 10.15
CA GLN A 60 5.09 9.48 9.49
C GLN A 60 5.97 9.51 8.23
N LYS A 61 7.18 8.91 8.30
CA LYS A 61 8.05 8.76 7.13
C LYS A 61 7.40 7.93 6.02
N LEU A 62 6.70 6.85 6.39
CA LEU A 62 5.99 5.98 5.47
C LEU A 62 4.88 6.73 4.73
N ILE A 63 4.06 7.49 5.45
CA ILE A 63 2.97 8.31 4.88
C ILE A 63 3.56 9.30 3.87
N GLN A 64 4.56 10.08 4.27
CA GLN A 64 5.21 11.07 3.40
C GLN A 64 5.79 10.45 2.12
N LEU A 65 6.50 9.32 2.24
CA LEU A 65 7.07 8.63 1.08
C LEU A 65 5.98 8.08 0.14
N CYS A 66 4.91 7.53 0.69
CA CYS A 66 3.79 7.02 -0.11
C CYS A 66 3.08 8.15 -0.85
N VAL A 67 2.75 9.24 -0.15
CA VAL A 67 2.11 10.42 -0.75
C VAL A 67 3.01 11.02 -1.83
N TYR A 68 4.30 11.22 -1.54
CA TYR A 68 5.25 11.72 -2.53
C TYR A 68 5.30 10.85 -3.79
N ARG A 69 5.40 9.51 -3.63
CA ARG A 69 5.43 8.58 -4.77
C ARG A 69 4.10 8.48 -5.52
N LEU A 70 2.96 8.69 -4.85
CA LEU A 70 1.63 8.68 -5.46
C LEU A 70 1.35 9.98 -6.23
N LEU A 71 1.87 11.11 -5.75
CA LEU A 71 1.78 12.41 -6.42
C LEU A 71 2.81 12.57 -7.54
N ASP A 72 3.92 11.83 -7.50
CA ASP A 72 4.91 11.79 -8.59
C ASP A 72 4.43 10.96 -9.78
N VAL A 73 3.54 11.56 -10.59
CA VAL A 73 2.92 10.97 -11.79
C VAL A 73 3.94 10.63 -12.90
N LYS A 74 5.22 11.03 -12.74
CA LYS A 74 6.30 10.73 -13.68
C LYS A 74 7.04 9.42 -13.36
N ASN A 75 6.68 8.73 -12.27
CA ASN A 75 7.34 7.49 -11.88
C ASN A 75 6.86 6.29 -12.73
N PRO A 76 7.72 5.66 -13.55
CA PRO A 76 7.35 4.52 -14.39
C PRO A 76 6.87 3.29 -13.58
N SER A 77 7.22 3.20 -12.30
CA SER A 77 6.76 2.14 -11.38
C SER A 77 5.26 2.25 -11.09
N LEU A 78 4.72 3.48 -11.02
CA LEU A 78 3.29 3.70 -10.81
C LEU A 78 2.47 3.22 -12.01
N ASN A 79 2.97 3.38 -13.22
CA ASN A 79 2.34 2.86 -14.44
C ASN A 79 2.33 1.32 -14.45
N THR A 80 3.40 0.69 -13.98
CA THR A 80 3.48 -0.78 -13.87
C THR A 80 2.46 -1.32 -12.86
N ILE A 81 2.32 -0.66 -11.69
CA ILE A 81 1.32 -1.04 -10.67
C ILE A 81 -0.11 -0.83 -11.20
N LYS A 82 -0.38 0.30 -11.87
CA LYS A 82 -1.69 0.56 -12.50
C LYS A 82 -2.04 -0.51 -13.54
N MET A 83 -1.07 -0.96 -14.35
CA MET A 83 -1.28 -2.05 -15.30
C MET A 83 -1.57 -3.38 -14.61
N GLN A 84 -0.89 -3.72 -13.51
CA GLN A 84 -1.18 -4.95 -12.77
C GLN A 84 -2.58 -4.94 -12.15
N VAL A 85 -2.98 -3.84 -11.50
CA VAL A 85 -4.33 -3.70 -10.94
C VAL A 85 -5.41 -3.75 -12.03
N TYR A 86 -5.17 -3.10 -13.18
CA TYR A 86 -6.08 -3.15 -14.32
C TYR A 86 -6.22 -4.57 -14.87
N PHE A 87 -5.10 -5.30 -15.02
CA PHE A 87 -5.14 -6.69 -15.48
C PHE A 87 -5.92 -7.57 -14.50
N ASP A 88 -5.64 -7.43 -13.19
CA ASP A 88 -6.30 -8.22 -12.15
C ASP A 88 -7.80 -7.95 -12.05
N MET A 89 -8.24 -6.70 -12.25
CA MET A 89 -9.65 -6.35 -12.23
C MET A 89 -10.42 -6.81 -13.47
N ASN A 90 -9.78 -6.82 -14.65
CA ASN A 90 -10.48 -7.01 -15.92
C ASN A 90 -10.36 -8.42 -16.50
N TYR A 91 -9.32 -9.20 -16.14
CA TYR A 91 -9.02 -10.46 -16.82
C TYR A 91 -9.02 -11.71 -15.91
N THR A 92 -9.06 -11.57 -14.58
CA THR A 92 -8.96 -12.72 -13.64
C THR A 92 -10.31 -13.24 -13.13
N ASN A 93 -11.42 -12.91 -13.81
CA ASN A 93 -12.78 -13.21 -13.35
C ASN A 93 -13.30 -14.62 -13.72
N ARG A 94 -12.50 -15.71 -13.64
CA ARG A 94 -13.05 -17.08 -13.83
C ARG A 94 -12.57 -18.20 -12.89
N GLY A 95 -11.84 -17.92 -11.82
CA GLY A 95 -11.54 -19.02 -10.88
C GLY A 95 -10.63 -18.76 -9.70
N LYS A 96 -10.36 -17.50 -9.32
CA LYS A 96 -9.37 -17.16 -8.29
C LYS A 96 -9.89 -16.26 -7.17
N HIS A 97 -11.17 -16.35 -6.86
CA HIS A 97 -11.73 -15.61 -5.72
C HIS A 97 -11.08 -16.03 -4.37
N PHE A 98 -10.50 -17.23 -4.31
CA PHE A 98 -9.74 -17.72 -3.16
C PHE A 98 -8.27 -17.26 -3.14
N VAL A 99 -7.65 -17.07 -4.30
CA VAL A 99 -6.20 -16.82 -4.41
C VAL A 99 -5.86 -15.38 -4.06
N VAL A 100 -6.62 -14.40 -4.55
CA VAL A 100 -6.39 -12.98 -4.23
C VAL A 100 -6.66 -12.70 -2.74
N LYS A 101 -7.64 -13.39 -2.15
CA LYS A 101 -7.94 -13.30 -0.72
C LYS A 101 -6.82 -13.94 0.11
N LEU A 102 -6.23 -15.06 -0.33
CA LEU A 102 -5.08 -15.69 0.32
C LEU A 102 -3.80 -14.84 0.21
N TYR A 103 -3.58 -14.14 -0.91
CA TYR A 103 -2.47 -13.19 -1.06
C TYR A 103 -2.66 -11.94 -0.21
N MET A 104 -3.86 -11.36 -0.12
CA MET A 104 -4.12 -10.23 0.79
C MET A 104 -4.02 -10.63 2.27
N VAL A 105 -4.48 -11.83 2.63
CA VAL A 105 -4.37 -12.35 4.01
C VAL A 105 -2.91 -12.65 4.37
N ASN A 106 -2.10 -13.26 3.49
CA ASN A 106 -0.67 -13.50 3.75
C ASN A 106 0.19 -12.24 3.72
N ILE A 107 -0.26 -11.15 3.11
CA ILE A 107 0.48 -9.87 3.04
C ILE A 107 0.25 -9.01 4.30
N LEU A 108 -0.82 -9.26 5.06
CA LEU A 108 -1.15 -8.55 6.30
C LEU A 108 -0.79 -9.34 7.59
N LEU A 109 -0.33 -10.58 7.46
CA LEU A 109 -0.06 -11.52 8.56
C LEU A 109 1.43 -11.88 8.75
N TRP A 110 2.35 -11.07 8.22
CA TRP A 110 3.78 -11.13 8.56
C TRP A 110 4.24 -9.76 9.06
#